data_AF-A0AAD7ANQ8-F1
#
_entry.id   AF-A0AAD7ANQ8-F1
#
_cell.length_a   1.000
_cell.length_b   1.000
_cell.length_c   1.000
_cell.angle_alpha   90.00
_cell.angle_beta   90.00
_cell.angle_gamma   90.00
#
_symmetry.space_group_name_H-M   'P 1'
#
loop_
_entity.id
_entity.type
_entity.pdbx_description
1 polymer ?
#
loop_
_entity_poly.entity_id
_entity_poly.type
_entity_poly.pdbx_seq_one_letter_code
_entity_poly.pdbx_strand_id
1 'polypeptide(L)'
;MASAFPSGVISKTPSWKGFDALKFLVIFGDSYSDVGYNYLDSSLPSDDEPLGIEFPGSTYTEPDEPNWVGHLITNYPPTNQLLVYDYAQGGARVAQVKNQIQVMFKLQISQKPAWAPWTAENALFITWVGINDAAWSSENEGTLKVLFEAQETLYNSGARNFLFVNIPAIDRAPAKGYEQNYFNWNTELKKAAALFAAAHPDITVMIYSAWDTFNALFDNPVAHGFSPEDVGKAGTSAWVDFLHPTSMVHDFVARDVSAFLSTQAPFDAVGES
;
A
#
# COMPACT_ATOMS: atom_id res chain seq x y z
N MET A 1 -5.13 -1.35 24.71
CA MET A 1 -6.30 -0.51 24.35
C MET A 1 -6.79 -0.94 22.97
N ALA A 2 -8.04 -0.65 22.60
CA ALA A 2 -8.51 -0.88 21.23
C ALA A 2 -7.73 0.00 20.24
N SER A 3 -7.43 -0.51 19.05
CA SER A 3 -6.76 0.25 18.00
C SER A 3 -7.61 1.45 17.57
N ALA A 4 -6.95 2.58 17.29
CA ALA A 4 -7.58 3.76 16.71
C ALA A 4 -7.93 3.57 15.22
N PHE A 5 -7.13 2.79 14.50
CA PHE A 5 -7.24 2.62 13.05
C PHE A 5 -7.08 1.14 12.66
N PRO A 6 -7.99 0.24 13.05
CA PRO A 6 -7.84 -1.18 12.71
C PRO A 6 -7.93 -1.42 11.20
N SER A 7 -7.18 -2.40 10.71
CA SER A 7 -7.39 -2.95 9.37
C SER A 7 -8.84 -3.44 9.24
N GLY A 8 -9.43 -3.30 8.05
CA GLY A 8 -10.81 -3.70 7.85
C GLY A 8 -11.27 -3.65 6.41
N VAL A 9 -12.41 -4.31 6.17
CA VAL A 9 -13.12 -4.31 4.90
C VAL A 9 -14.31 -3.37 5.02
N ILE A 10 -14.37 -2.35 4.17
CA ILE A 10 -15.46 -1.39 4.11
C ILE A 10 -16.61 -1.94 3.28
N SER A 11 -16.28 -2.52 2.12
CA SER A 11 -17.20 -3.23 1.24
C SER A 11 -16.50 -4.44 0.63
N LYS A 12 -17.23 -5.51 0.37
CA LYS A 12 -16.74 -6.70 -0.32
C LYS A 12 -17.75 -7.11 -1.38
N THR A 13 -17.30 -7.40 -2.59
CA THR A 13 -18.16 -7.64 -3.75
C THR A 13 -17.72 -8.89 -4.51
N PRO A 14 -18.53 -9.43 -5.44
CA PRO A 14 -18.21 -10.66 -6.17
C PRO A 14 -16.86 -10.65 -6.91
N SER A 15 -16.30 -9.48 -7.20
CA SER A 15 -14.99 -9.31 -7.82
C SER A 15 -13.85 -9.77 -6.90
N TRP A 16 -14.03 -9.75 -5.58
CA TRP A 16 -13.03 -10.27 -4.66
C TRP A 16 -13.05 -11.80 -4.63
N LYS A 17 -12.06 -12.41 -5.29
CA LYS A 17 -11.89 -13.88 -5.36
C LYS A 17 -10.90 -14.42 -4.32
N GLY A 18 -10.52 -13.61 -3.34
CA GLY A 18 -9.54 -13.96 -2.32
C GLY A 18 -8.10 -13.68 -2.74
N PHE A 19 -7.18 -13.70 -1.77
CA PHE A 19 -5.78 -13.38 -2.00
C PHE A 19 -5.11 -14.33 -3.02
N ASP A 20 -5.42 -15.63 -2.95
CA ASP A 20 -4.89 -16.63 -3.88
C ASP A 20 -5.30 -16.43 -5.34
N ALA A 21 -6.37 -15.68 -5.61
CA ALA A 21 -6.80 -15.41 -6.98
C ALA A 21 -6.06 -14.22 -7.63
N LEU A 22 -5.29 -13.46 -6.86
CA LEU A 22 -4.56 -12.31 -7.37
C LEU A 22 -3.40 -12.76 -8.27
N LYS A 23 -3.27 -12.07 -9.40
CA LYS A 23 -2.12 -12.16 -10.33
C LYS A 23 -1.45 -10.81 -10.53
N PHE A 24 -2.20 -9.71 -10.42
CA PHE A 24 -1.71 -8.36 -10.68
C PHE A 24 -1.81 -7.50 -9.42
N LEU A 25 -0.69 -6.93 -9.00
CA LEU A 25 -0.67 -5.80 -8.08
C LEU A 25 -0.40 -4.53 -8.87
N VAL A 26 -1.20 -3.51 -8.63
CA VAL A 26 -1.00 -2.18 -9.21
C VAL A 26 -0.85 -1.20 -8.06
N ILE A 27 0.36 -0.68 -7.87
CA ILE A 27 0.74 0.05 -6.66
C ILE A 27 0.96 1.51 -7.00
N PHE A 28 0.44 2.39 -6.14
CA PHE A 28 0.63 3.83 -6.19
C PHE A 28 1.03 4.33 -4.82
N GLY A 29 1.88 5.34 -4.76
CA GLY A 29 2.35 5.81 -3.48
C GLY A 29 3.64 6.60 -3.52
N ASP A 30 4.30 6.60 -2.37
CA ASP A 30 5.53 7.32 -2.11
C ASP A 30 6.74 6.39 -1.86
N SER A 31 7.76 6.89 -1.14
CA SER A 31 9.00 6.18 -0.87
C SER A 31 8.82 4.87 -0.12
N TYR A 32 7.70 4.68 0.59
CA TYR A 32 7.45 3.43 1.32
C TYR A 32 7.13 2.26 0.39
N SER A 33 6.73 2.53 -0.87
CA SER A 33 6.45 1.49 -1.86
C SER A 33 7.38 1.53 -3.07
N ASP A 34 8.06 2.65 -3.32
CA ASP A 34 8.96 2.79 -4.47
C ASP A 34 10.03 1.68 -4.53
N VAL A 35 10.07 0.98 -5.67
CA VAL A 35 11.04 -0.07 -6.01
C VAL A 35 11.98 0.36 -7.14
N GLY A 36 11.84 1.57 -7.68
CA GLY A 36 12.63 2.07 -8.81
C GLY A 36 12.11 1.62 -10.18
N TYR A 37 10.87 1.13 -10.27
CA TYR A 37 10.25 0.77 -11.54
C TYR A 37 9.92 2.02 -12.37
N ASN A 38 10.35 2.04 -13.63
CA ASN A 38 10.05 3.10 -14.58
C ASN A 38 9.16 2.56 -15.69
N TYR A 39 7.91 3.00 -15.73
CA TYR A 39 6.90 2.53 -16.67
C TYR A 39 7.23 2.70 -18.17
N LEU A 40 8.24 3.50 -18.52
CA LEU A 40 8.71 3.69 -19.90
C LEU A 40 9.94 2.85 -20.25
N ASP A 41 10.79 2.57 -19.27
CA ASP A 41 12.15 2.05 -19.50
C ASP A 41 12.40 0.66 -18.87
N SER A 42 11.65 0.29 -17.83
CA SER A 42 11.76 -1.01 -17.17
C SER A 42 11.19 -2.15 -18.03
N SER A 43 11.67 -3.36 -17.79
CA SER A 43 11.08 -4.58 -18.35
C SER A 43 9.64 -4.75 -17.88
N LEU A 44 8.86 -5.51 -18.62
CA LEU A 44 7.50 -5.86 -18.18
C LEU A 44 7.59 -6.92 -17.06
N PRO A 45 6.83 -6.75 -15.96
CA PRO A 45 6.66 -7.79 -14.95
C PRO A 45 6.35 -9.16 -15.55
N SER A 46 7.04 -10.18 -15.07
CA SER A 46 6.87 -11.57 -15.51
C SER A 46 7.02 -12.54 -14.32
N ASP A 47 6.76 -13.83 -14.53
CA ASP A 47 6.89 -14.82 -13.45
C ASP A 47 8.33 -14.93 -12.93
N ASP A 48 9.32 -14.78 -13.82
CA ASP A 48 10.75 -14.84 -13.48
C ASP A 48 11.28 -13.51 -12.92
N GLU A 49 10.71 -12.38 -13.35
CA GLU A 49 11.04 -11.04 -12.87
C GLU A 49 9.75 -10.28 -12.47
N PRO A 50 9.19 -10.57 -11.28
CA PRO A 50 7.88 -10.06 -10.86
C PRO A 50 7.75 -8.54 -10.76
N LEU A 51 8.87 -7.83 -10.59
CA LEU A 51 8.91 -6.37 -10.50
C LEU A 51 9.23 -5.71 -11.86
N GLY A 52 9.61 -6.47 -12.89
CA GLY A 52 10.11 -5.92 -14.16
C GLY A 52 11.43 -5.16 -14.06
N ILE A 53 12.16 -5.37 -12.96
CA ILE A 53 13.49 -4.82 -12.65
C ILE A 53 14.28 -5.86 -11.86
N GLU A 54 15.60 -5.70 -11.84
CA GLU A 54 16.48 -6.55 -11.02
C GLU A 54 16.11 -6.44 -9.55
N PHE A 55 15.84 -7.58 -8.91
CA PHE A 55 15.54 -7.66 -7.48
C PHE A 55 16.77 -7.29 -6.64
N PRO A 56 16.63 -6.51 -5.54
CA PRO A 56 15.38 -6.08 -4.87
C PRO A 56 14.75 -4.78 -5.38
N GLY A 57 15.30 -4.20 -6.45
CA GLY A 57 14.96 -2.86 -6.91
C GLY A 57 15.76 -1.77 -6.19
N SER A 58 15.47 -0.51 -6.53
CA SER A 58 16.04 0.66 -5.89
C SER A 58 15.03 1.26 -4.92
N THR A 59 15.14 0.91 -3.64
CA THR A 59 14.19 1.26 -2.59
C THR A 59 14.73 2.40 -1.69
N TYR A 60 13.92 2.80 -0.71
CA TYR A 60 14.32 3.71 0.38
C TYR A 60 14.75 2.98 1.66
N THR A 61 15.01 1.67 1.57
CA THR A 61 15.58 0.87 2.66
C THR A 61 17.10 0.92 2.61
N GLU A 62 17.76 0.03 3.35
CA GLU A 62 19.19 -0.19 3.24
C GLU A 62 19.59 -0.59 1.80
N PRO A 63 20.86 -0.32 1.40
CA PRO A 63 21.36 -0.74 0.09
C PRO A 63 21.16 -2.24 -0.14
N ASP A 64 20.71 -2.59 -1.34
CA ASP A 64 20.48 -3.97 -1.78
C ASP A 64 19.46 -4.75 -0.93
N GLU A 65 18.54 -4.06 -0.26
CA GLU A 65 17.44 -4.66 0.50
C GLU A 65 16.04 -4.28 -0.05
N PRO A 66 15.05 -5.18 0.01
CA PRO A 66 13.69 -4.91 -0.46
C PRO A 66 12.86 -4.12 0.54
N ASN A 67 11.86 -3.41 0.01
CA ASN A 67 10.76 -2.87 0.80
C ASN A 67 9.62 -3.91 0.95
N TRP A 68 8.46 -3.51 1.47
CA TRP A 68 7.34 -4.42 1.73
C TRP A 68 6.80 -5.09 0.46
N VAL A 69 6.92 -4.43 -0.71
CA VAL A 69 6.50 -4.98 -1.99
C VAL A 69 7.38 -6.18 -2.35
N GLY A 70 8.71 -6.01 -2.24
CA GLY A 70 9.68 -7.07 -2.48
C GLY A 70 9.50 -8.24 -1.50
N HIS A 71 9.30 -7.98 -0.21
CA HIS A 71 9.00 -9.03 0.77
C HIS A 71 7.67 -9.75 0.50
N LEU A 72 6.63 -9.03 0.09
CA LEU A 72 5.33 -9.62 -0.19
C LEU A 72 5.41 -10.64 -1.32
N ILE A 73 6.13 -10.33 -2.39
CA ILE A 73 6.24 -11.23 -3.56
C ILE A 73 7.22 -12.39 -3.38
N THR A 74 8.10 -12.33 -2.37
CA THR A 74 9.14 -13.35 -2.11
C THR A 74 8.83 -14.21 -0.89
N ASN A 75 8.61 -13.58 0.26
CA ASN A 75 8.45 -14.25 1.55
C ASN A 75 6.98 -14.62 1.83
N TYR A 76 6.04 -13.82 1.33
CA TYR A 76 4.62 -13.95 1.67
C TYR A 76 3.66 -13.95 0.46
N PRO A 77 4.03 -14.55 -0.70
CA PRO A 77 3.17 -14.50 -1.87
C PRO A 77 1.90 -15.33 -1.66
N PRO A 78 0.81 -15.01 -2.39
CA PRO A 78 -0.29 -15.94 -2.55
C PRO A 78 0.16 -17.18 -3.35
N THR A 79 -0.74 -18.13 -3.57
CA THR A 79 -0.45 -19.31 -4.40
C THR A 79 0.04 -18.95 -5.80
N ASN A 80 -0.45 -17.85 -6.38
CA ASN A 80 0.00 -17.34 -7.67
C ASN A 80 1.18 -16.37 -7.52
N GLN A 81 2.18 -16.48 -8.40
CA GLN A 81 3.22 -15.45 -8.51
C GLN A 81 2.59 -14.12 -8.92
N LEU A 82 2.73 -13.10 -8.09
CA LEU A 82 2.23 -11.76 -8.36
C LEU A 82 3.10 -11.06 -9.41
N LEU A 83 2.46 -10.34 -10.33
CA LEU A 83 3.10 -9.41 -11.25
C LEU A 83 2.81 -7.99 -10.76
N VAL A 84 3.86 -7.23 -10.50
CA VAL A 84 3.76 -5.93 -9.83
C VAL A 84 4.01 -4.80 -10.81
N TYR A 85 3.00 -3.96 -11.00
CA TYR A 85 3.11 -2.68 -11.68
C TYR A 85 3.16 -1.59 -10.61
N ASP A 86 4.38 -1.28 -10.15
CA ASP A 86 4.60 -0.29 -9.10
C ASP A 86 4.89 1.08 -9.69
N TYR A 87 3.96 2.00 -9.52
CA TYR A 87 4.11 3.39 -9.95
C TYR A 87 4.47 4.33 -8.81
N ALA A 88 4.70 3.82 -7.60
CA ALA A 88 5.10 4.62 -6.45
C ALA A 88 6.42 5.35 -6.74
N GLN A 89 6.54 6.56 -6.19
CA GLN A 89 7.72 7.40 -6.40
C GLN A 89 8.09 8.10 -5.10
N GLY A 90 9.36 8.02 -4.71
CA GLY A 90 9.86 8.69 -3.53
C GLY A 90 9.48 10.17 -3.44
N GLY A 91 8.98 10.58 -2.27
CA GLY A 91 8.52 11.96 -2.02
C GLY A 91 7.18 12.32 -2.65
N ALA A 92 6.47 11.37 -3.28
CA ALA A 92 5.15 11.63 -3.84
C ALA A 92 4.15 12.09 -2.75
N ARG A 93 3.37 13.11 -3.13
CA ARG A 93 2.13 13.51 -2.47
C ARG A 93 0.95 13.09 -3.32
N VAL A 94 -0.28 13.35 -2.87
CA VAL A 94 -1.49 13.06 -3.66
C VAL A 94 -1.47 13.65 -5.06
N ALA A 95 -0.89 14.85 -5.25
CA ALA A 95 -0.75 15.44 -6.58
C ALA A 95 0.09 14.57 -7.54
N GLN A 96 1.15 13.94 -7.03
CA GLN A 96 1.99 13.01 -7.79
C GLN A 96 1.29 11.67 -7.96
N VAL A 97 0.61 11.13 -6.95
CA VAL A 97 -0.20 9.90 -7.08
C VAL A 97 -1.28 10.06 -8.16
N LYS A 98 -1.90 11.23 -8.25
CA LYS A 98 -2.82 11.55 -9.35
C LYS A 98 -2.14 11.43 -10.72
N ASN A 99 -0.88 11.84 -10.85
CA ASN A 99 -0.10 11.66 -12.08
C ASN A 99 0.22 10.17 -12.33
N GLN A 100 0.67 9.43 -11.31
CA GLN A 100 0.91 7.99 -11.39
C GLN A 100 -0.32 7.25 -11.95
N ILE A 101 -1.52 7.61 -11.50
CA ILE A 101 -2.79 7.04 -11.98
C ILE A 101 -3.16 7.55 -13.38
N GLN A 102 -3.22 8.87 -13.57
CA GLN A 102 -3.82 9.48 -14.77
C GLN A 102 -2.87 9.49 -15.98
N VAL A 103 -1.59 9.27 -15.76
CA VAL A 103 -0.56 9.23 -16.80
C VAL A 103 0.07 7.85 -16.85
N MET A 104 0.79 7.42 -15.81
CA MET A 104 1.65 6.22 -15.88
C MET A 104 0.82 4.94 -16.08
N PHE A 105 -0.12 4.67 -15.17
CA PHE A 105 -1.06 3.56 -15.30
C PHE A 105 -1.90 3.65 -16.59
N LYS A 106 -2.38 4.86 -16.93
CA LYS A 106 -3.20 5.08 -18.12
C LYS A 106 -2.45 4.72 -19.41
N LEU A 107 -1.20 5.15 -19.53
CA LEU A 107 -0.37 4.89 -20.70
C LEU A 107 0.08 3.43 -20.78
N GLN A 108 0.32 2.77 -19.64
CA GLN A 108 0.93 1.45 -19.62
C GLN A 108 -0.10 0.31 -19.67
N ILE A 109 -0.92 0.14 -18.63
CA ILE A 109 -1.76 -1.07 -18.48
C ILE A 109 -3.27 -0.82 -18.49
N SER A 110 -3.74 0.43 -18.49
CA SER A 110 -5.19 0.70 -18.35
C SER A 110 -6.07 0.10 -19.45
N GLN A 111 -5.50 -0.12 -20.64
CA GLN A 111 -6.19 -0.74 -21.78
C GLN A 111 -6.09 -2.28 -21.78
N LYS A 112 -5.54 -2.88 -20.72
CA LYS A 112 -5.39 -4.33 -20.54
C LYS A 112 -4.71 -4.98 -21.75
N PRO A 113 -3.48 -4.54 -22.10
CA PRO A 113 -2.77 -5.10 -23.24
C PRO A 113 -2.55 -6.61 -23.03
N ALA A 114 -2.30 -7.35 -24.11
CA ALA A 114 -2.22 -8.81 -24.06
C ALA A 114 -1.15 -9.35 -23.07
N TRP A 115 -0.13 -8.56 -22.76
CA TRP A 115 0.92 -8.89 -21.79
C TRP A 115 0.58 -8.48 -20.34
N ALA A 116 -0.45 -7.67 -20.11
CA ALA A 116 -1.02 -7.38 -18.79
C ALA A 116 -2.56 -7.50 -18.81
N PRO A 117 -3.10 -8.71 -19.05
CA PRO A 117 -4.54 -8.95 -19.15
C PRO A 117 -5.21 -9.01 -17.77
N TRP A 118 -5.04 -7.95 -16.98
CA TRP A 118 -5.66 -7.85 -15.66
C TRP A 118 -7.18 -7.67 -15.77
N THR A 119 -7.89 -8.17 -14.77
CA THR A 119 -9.36 -8.23 -14.69
C THR A 119 -9.83 -7.72 -13.33
N ALA A 120 -11.14 -7.59 -13.16
CA ALA A 120 -11.72 -7.25 -11.87
C ALA A 120 -11.47 -8.34 -10.81
N GLU A 121 -11.30 -9.60 -11.23
CA GLU A 121 -11.18 -10.76 -10.35
C GLU A 121 -9.75 -11.10 -9.91
N ASN A 122 -8.73 -10.65 -10.66
CA ASN A 122 -7.32 -11.04 -10.43
C ASN A 122 -6.38 -9.86 -10.16
N ALA A 123 -6.91 -8.64 -10.03
CA ALA A 123 -6.12 -7.44 -9.79
C ALA A 123 -6.48 -6.76 -8.47
N LEU A 124 -5.46 -6.31 -7.74
CA LEU A 124 -5.58 -5.48 -6.55
C LEU A 124 -4.85 -4.15 -6.79
N PHE A 125 -5.57 -3.04 -6.58
CA PHE A 125 -5.04 -1.69 -6.71
C PHE A 125 -4.73 -1.16 -5.31
N ILE A 126 -3.45 -0.91 -5.04
CA ILE A 126 -2.97 -0.52 -3.72
C ILE A 126 -2.52 0.94 -3.76
N THR A 127 -2.96 1.74 -2.79
CA THR A 127 -2.48 3.12 -2.62
C THR A 127 -1.97 3.32 -1.21
N TRP A 128 -0.67 3.61 -1.08
CA TRP A 128 -0.05 4.01 0.18
C TRP A 128 0.65 5.35 0.02
N VAL A 129 0.00 6.41 0.51
CA VAL A 129 0.50 7.79 0.45
C VAL A 129 -0.03 8.58 1.63
N GLY A 130 0.67 9.66 1.96
CA GLY A 130 0.14 10.70 2.85
C GLY A 130 1.18 11.24 3.82
N ILE A 131 2.27 10.51 4.05
CA ILE A 131 3.37 10.95 4.94
C ILE A 131 3.86 12.33 4.48
N ASN A 132 4.11 12.47 3.17
CA ASN A 132 4.55 13.71 2.55
C ASN A 132 3.47 14.81 2.50
N ASP A 133 2.19 14.49 2.60
CA ASP A 133 1.13 15.51 2.64
C ASP A 133 0.95 16.03 4.07
N ALA A 134 0.89 15.10 5.03
CA ALA A 134 0.68 15.37 6.44
C ALA A 134 1.87 16.10 7.10
N ALA A 135 3.08 15.99 6.55
CA ALA A 135 4.24 16.79 7.01
C ALA A 135 4.10 18.29 6.71
N TRP A 136 3.13 18.72 5.87
CA TRP A 136 2.87 20.13 5.55
C TRP A 136 1.51 20.65 6.06
N SER A 137 0.50 19.78 6.23
CA SER A 137 -0.86 20.19 6.61
C SER A 137 -1.54 19.20 7.56
N SER A 138 -2.27 19.74 8.55
CA SER A 138 -3.21 18.98 9.39
C SER A 138 -4.60 18.85 8.77
N GLU A 139 -4.91 19.69 7.78
CA GLU A 139 -6.18 19.75 7.05
C GLU A 139 -6.02 19.01 5.73
N ASN A 140 -6.60 17.80 5.65
CA ASN A 140 -6.35 16.86 4.55
C ASN A 140 -7.61 16.47 3.77
N GLU A 141 -8.79 16.98 4.12
CA GLU A 141 -10.06 16.65 3.43
C GLU A 141 -9.99 16.96 1.93
N GLY A 142 -9.52 18.17 1.56
CA GLY A 142 -9.37 18.56 0.16
C GLY A 142 -8.34 17.71 -0.58
N THR A 143 -7.25 17.35 0.08
CA THR A 143 -6.20 16.48 -0.45
C THR A 143 -6.75 15.08 -0.72
N LEU A 144 -7.47 14.47 0.23
CA LEU A 144 -8.08 13.17 0.05
C LEU A 144 -9.19 13.18 -0.99
N LYS A 145 -9.94 14.27 -1.12
CA LYS A 145 -10.88 14.42 -2.24
C LYS A 145 -10.17 14.29 -3.59
N VAL A 146 -9.03 14.94 -3.78
CA VAL A 146 -8.22 14.80 -5.00
C VAL A 146 -7.71 13.37 -5.18
N LEU A 147 -7.33 12.69 -4.10
CA LEU A 147 -6.90 11.29 -4.16
C LEU A 147 -8.02 10.40 -4.68
N PHE A 148 -9.22 10.49 -4.11
CA PHE A 148 -10.36 9.66 -4.52
C PHE A 148 -10.92 10.05 -5.90
N GLU A 149 -10.83 11.32 -6.31
CA GLU A 149 -11.06 11.73 -7.71
C GLU A 149 -10.07 11.04 -8.67
N ALA A 150 -8.83 10.76 -8.24
CA ALA A 150 -7.91 9.95 -9.04
C ALA A 150 -8.32 8.47 -9.05
N GLN A 151 -8.82 7.92 -7.93
CA GLN A 151 -9.32 6.53 -7.86
C GLN A 151 -10.48 6.27 -8.83
N GLU A 152 -11.32 7.27 -9.11
CA GLU A 152 -12.35 7.19 -10.18
C GLU A 152 -11.74 6.80 -11.53
N THR A 153 -10.51 7.21 -11.81
CA THR A 153 -9.81 6.87 -13.06
C THR A 153 -9.53 5.38 -13.15
N LEU A 154 -9.17 4.74 -12.02
CA LEU A 154 -8.95 3.31 -11.93
C LEU A 154 -10.27 2.55 -12.04
N TYR A 155 -11.29 2.99 -11.30
CA TYR A 155 -12.64 2.42 -11.35
C TYR A 155 -13.21 2.41 -12.78
N ASN A 156 -13.12 3.54 -13.48
CA ASN A 156 -13.55 3.69 -14.87
C ASN A 156 -12.71 2.87 -15.87
N SER A 157 -11.53 2.41 -15.48
CA SER A 157 -10.70 1.49 -16.28
C SER A 157 -11.04 0.01 -16.01
N GLY A 158 -11.89 -0.27 -15.01
CA GLY A 158 -12.33 -1.60 -14.63
C GLY A 158 -11.71 -2.14 -13.33
N ALA A 159 -10.98 -1.33 -12.57
CA ALA A 159 -10.52 -1.72 -11.24
C ALA A 159 -11.71 -1.98 -10.31
N ARG A 160 -11.66 -3.06 -9.53
CA ARG A 160 -12.75 -3.46 -8.61
C ARG A 160 -12.30 -3.82 -7.19
N ASN A 161 -11.01 -4.06 -6.95
CA ASN A 161 -10.48 -4.31 -5.61
C ASN A 161 -9.47 -3.23 -5.27
N PHE A 162 -9.74 -2.48 -4.20
CA PHE A 162 -8.94 -1.37 -3.75
C PHE A 162 -8.45 -1.62 -2.32
N LEU A 163 -7.15 -1.47 -2.10
CA LEU A 163 -6.53 -1.47 -0.79
C LEU A 163 -5.89 -0.11 -0.53
N PHE A 164 -6.38 0.60 0.47
CA PHE A 164 -5.75 1.81 0.97
C PHE A 164 -4.92 1.47 2.20
N VAL A 165 -3.72 2.02 2.29
CA VAL A 165 -2.88 1.87 3.48
C VAL A 165 -2.85 3.19 4.23
N ASN A 166 -3.16 3.14 5.53
CA ASN A 166 -3.10 4.33 6.37
C ASN A 166 -1.64 4.70 6.70
N ILE A 167 -1.40 5.94 7.13
CA ILE A 167 -0.07 6.38 7.55
C ILE A 167 0.32 5.56 8.79
N PRO A 168 1.55 4.99 8.83
CA PRO A 168 2.04 4.29 10.02
C PRO A 168 2.14 5.22 11.23
N ALA A 169 2.40 4.66 12.40
CA ALA A 169 2.66 5.44 13.62
C ALA A 169 4.01 6.15 13.52
N ILE A 170 4.09 7.19 12.67
CA ILE A 170 5.30 7.98 12.39
C ILE A 170 5.78 8.77 13.61
N ASP A 171 4.94 8.93 14.64
CA ASP A 171 5.35 9.42 15.96
C ASP A 171 6.45 8.54 16.60
N ARG A 172 6.56 7.28 16.17
CA ARG A 172 7.64 6.34 16.53
C ARG A 172 8.92 6.52 15.72
N ALA A 173 8.91 7.33 14.66
CA ALA A 173 10.08 7.62 13.84
C ALA A 173 11.06 8.54 14.60
N PRO A 174 12.33 8.61 14.14
CA PRO A 174 13.29 9.56 14.69
C PRO A 174 12.91 11.02 14.42
N ALA A 175 12.32 11.31 13.26
CA ALA A 175 11.67 12.59 13.00
C ALA A 175 10.54 12.83 14.00
N LYS A 176 10.44 14.06 14.53
CA LYS A 176 9.45 14.44 15.54
C LYS A 176 8.52 15.52 15.00
N GLY A 177 7.28 15.53 15.50
CA GLY A 177 6.24 16.46 15.09
C GLY A 177 5.22 15.87 14.13
N TYR A 178 4.15 16.62 13.89
CA TYR A 178 3.06 16.31 12.97
C TYR A 178 2.21 15.08 13.36
N GLU A 179 2.32 14.60 14.60
CA GLU A 179 1.61 13.41 15.10
C GLU A 179 0.09 13.56 14.91
N GLN A 180 -0.44 14.74 15.21
CA GLN A 180 -1.85 15.06 14.98
C GLN A 180 -2.22 15.07 13.49
N ASN A 181 -1.30 15.46 12.60
CA ASN A 181 -1.55 15.50 11.16
C ASN A 181 -1.68 14.07 10.60
N TYR A 182 -0.81 13.17 11.04
CA TYR A 182 -0.86 11.75 10.67
C TYR A 182 -2.15 11.08 11.20
N PHE A 183 -2.53 11.39 12.44
CA PHE A 183 -3.79 10.92 13.01
C PHE A 183 -5.01 11.44 12.24
N ASN A 184 -5.02 12.74 11.90
CA ASN A 184 -6.09 13.35 11.11
C ASN A 184 -6.16 12.73 9.72
N TRP A 185 -5.03 12.52 9.05
CA TRP A 185 -4.98 11.84 7.76
C TRP A 185 -5.68 10.48 7.81
N ASN A 186 -5.33 9.64 8.79
CA ASN A 186 -5.92 8.30 8.93
C ASN A 186 -7.42 8.35 9.20
N THR A 187 -7.87 9.35 9.97
CA THR A 187 -9.30 9.59 10.24
C THR A 187 -10.04 9.96 8.96
N GLU A 188 -9.50 10.91 8.19
CA GLU A 188 -10.13 11.38 6.96
C GLU A 188 -10.05 10.34 5.83
N LEU A 189 -8.96 9.57 5.74
CA LEU A 189 -8.80 8.49 4.76
C LEU A 189 -9.91 7.46 4.93
N LYS A 190 -10.21 7.06 6.18
CA LYS A 190 -11.29 6.13 6.49
C LYS A 190 -12.66 6.66 6.04
N LYS A 191 -12.94 7.94 6.28
CA LYS A 191 -14.20 8.58 5.84
C LYS A 191 -14.29 8.62 4.32
N ALA A 192 -13.23 9.05 3.65
CA ALA A 192 -13.20 9.16 2.19
C ALA A 192 -13.33 7.79 1.51
N ALA A 193 -12.67 6.75 2.03
CA ALA A 193 -12.81 5.38 1.55
C ALA A 193 -14.23 4.84 1.73
N ALA A 194 -14.90 5.17 2.84
CA ALA A 194 -16.31 4.80 3.06
C ALA A 194 -17.26 5.49 2.06
N LEU A 195 -17.02 6.76 1.75
CA LEU A 195 -17.78 7.49 0.73
C LEU A 195 -17.57 6.89 -0.67
N PHE A 196 -16.32 6.51 -1.00
CA PHE A 196 -16.00 5.86 -2.27
C PHE A 196 -16.68 4.50 -2.40
N ALA A 197 -16.61 3.67 -1.37
CA ALA A 197 -17.32 2.38 -1.34
C ALA A 197 -18.84 2.54 -1.49
N ALA A 198 -19.43 3.56 -0.84
CA ALA A 198 -20.87 3.83 -0.94
C ALA A 198 -21.28 4.34 -2.34
N ALA A 199 -20.41 5.08 -3.02
CA ALA A 199 -20.65 5.58 -4.37
C ALA A 199 -20.56 4.47 -5.44
N HIS A 200 -19.81 3.40 -5.16
CA HIS A 200 -19.53 2.31 -6.10
C HIS A 200 -19.86 0.94 -5.47
N PRO A 201 -21.14 0.50 -5.49
CA PRO A 201 -21.54 -0.73 -4.81
C PRO A 201 -20.96 -2.02 -5.42
N ASP A 202 -20.29 -1.95 -6.56
CA ASP A 202 -19.66 -3.08 -7.25
C ASP A 202 -18.15 -3.25 -6.92
N ILE A 203 -17.57 -2.40 -6.07
CA ILE A 203 -16.16 -2.50 -5.65
C ILE A 203 -15.96 -3.04 -4.24
N THR A 204 -14.86 -3.77 -4.08
CA THR A 204 -14.30 -4.13 -2.77
C THR A 204 -13.33 -3.05 -2.34
N VAL A 205 -13.55 -2.47 -1.16
CA VAL A 205 -12.67 -1.47 -0.55
C VAL A 205 -12.19 -1.97 0.80
N MET A 206 -10.87 -2.02 0.94
CA MET A 206 -10.18 -2.45 2.15
C MET A 206 -9.24 -1.35 2.64
N ILE A 207 -9.04 -1.29 3.95
CA ILE A 207 -7.99 -0.48 4.57
C ILE A 207 -7.07 -1.42 5.33
N TYR A 208 -5.78 -1.36 5.03
CA TYR A 208 -4.74 -1.98 5.84
C TYR A 208 -4.10 -0.95 6.78
N SER A 209 -3.88 -1.35 8.02
CA SER A 209 -3.35 -0.48 9.08
C SER A 209 -1.85 -0.65 9.26
N ALA A 210 -1.08 0.17 8.56
CA ALA A 210 0.32 0.35 8.90
C ALA A 210 0.48 0.98 10.30
N TRP A 211 -0.50 1.78 10.74
CA TRP A 211 -0.54 2.36 12.09
C TRP A 211 -0.46 1.29 13.18
N ASP A 212 -1.27 0.23 13.07
CA ASP A 212 -1.30 -0.84 14.06
C ASP A 212 -0.08 -1.75 13.96
N THR A 213 0.38 -2.06 12.74
CA THR A 213 1.60 -2.84 12.56
C THR A 213 2.80 -2.15 13.20
N PHE A 214 2.99 -0.85 12.99
CA PHE A 214 4.09 -0.10 13.60
C PHE A 214 3.96 -0.03 15.12
N ASN A 215 2.74 0.18 15.65
CA ASN A 215 2.54 0.18 17.10
C ASN A 215 2.79 -1.19 17.73
N ALA A 216 2.27 -2.27 17.14
CA ALA A 216 2.50 -3.62 17.62
C ALA A 216 4.00 -3.96 17.64
N LEU A 217 4.72 -3.57 16.58
CA LEU A 217 6.15 -3.76 16.47
C LEU A 217 6.92 -3.04 17.59
N PHE A 218 6.62 -1.76 17.79
CA PHE A 218 7.40 -0.89 18.67
C PHE A 218 6.88 -0.84 20.12
N ASP A 219 5.70 -1.38 20.41
CA ASP A 219 5.25 -1.64 21.79
C ASP A 219 5.98 -2.84 22.41
N ASN A 220 6.50 -3.76 21.59
CA ASN A 220 7.27 -4.91 22.06
C ASN A 220 8.52 -5.21 21.19
N PRO A 221 9.47 -4.26 21.10
CA PRO A 221 10.59 -4.32 20.16
C PRO A 221 11.45 -5.58 20.35
N VAL A 222 11.69 -6.00 21.60
CA VAL A 222 12.52 -7.17 21.92
C VAL A 222 11.90 -8.47 21.39
N ALA A 223 10.57 -8.62 21.50
CA ALA A 223 9.88 -9.80 20.96
C ALA A 223 9.94 -9.89 19.43
N HIS A 224 10.24 -8.77 18.78
CA HIS A 224 10.32 -8.64 17.34
C HIS A 224 11.75 -8.52 16.82
N GLY A 225 12.76 -8.69 17.68
CA GLY A 225 14.17 -8.71 17.28
C GLY A 225 14.87 -7.35 17.26
N PHE A 226 14.23 -6.30 17.78
CA PHE A 226 14.80 -4.96 17.89
C PHE A 226 15.33 -4.70 19.31
N SER A 227 16.39 -3.89 19.42
CA SER A 227 16.72 -3.28 20.71
C SER A 227 15.68 -2.21 21.05
N PRO A 228 15.31 -2.02 22.32
CA PRO A 228 14.47 -0.89 22.73
C PRO A 228 15.04 0.47 22.30
N GLU A 229 16.36 0.58 22.16
CA GLU A 229 17.06 1.79 21.72
C GLU A 229 16.94 2.09 20.23
N ASP A 230 16.51 1.11 19.42
CA ASP A 230 16.34 1.27 17.97
C ASP A 230 15.07 2.08 17.67
N VAL A 231 14.07 2.02 18.56
CA VAL A 231 12.80 2.74 18.40
C VAL A 231 13.05 4.26 18.43
N GLY A 232 12.69 4.94 17.35
CA GLY A 232 12.84 6.39 17.23
C GLY A 232 14.28 6.87 17.09
N LYS A 233 15.21 5.99 16.69
CA LYS A 233 16.61 6.35 16.43
C LYS A 233 17.02 5.98 15.00
N ALA A 234 17.51 6.96 14.26
CA ALA A 234 17.99 6.80 12.89
C ALA A 234 19.29 5.98 12.84
N GLY A 235 19.53 5.28 11.73
CA GLY A 235 20.71 4.43 11.52
C GLY A 235 20.73 3.21 12.44
N THR A 236 19.56 2.63 12.70
CA THR A 236 19.39 1.45 13.57
C THR A 236 18.68 0.33 12.82
N SER A 237 18.46 -0.79 13.49
CA SER A 237 17.72 -1.92 12.91
C SER A 237 16.25 -1.58 12.60
N ALA A 238 15.69 -0.49 13.14
CA ALA A 238 14.31 -0.06 12.91
C ALA A 238 14.18 1.05 11.85
N TRP A 239 15.16 1.95 11.75
CA TRP A 239 15.10 3.12 10.88
C TRP A 239 16.42 3.33 10.13
N VAL A 240 16.35 3.41 8.80
CA VAL A 240 17.50 3.74 7.94
C VAL A 240 17.93 5.18 8.18
N ASP A 241 16.97 6.10 8.11
CA ASP A 241 17.17 7.53 8.33
C ASP A 241 16.15 8.07 9.35
N PHE A 242 15.79 9.35 9.28
CA PHE A 242 14.84 9.95 10.21
C PHE A 242 13.37 9.59 9.93
N LEU A 243 13.06 8.94 8.82
CA LEU A 243 11.70 8.70 8.35
C LEU A 243 11.49 7.31 7.71
N HIS A 244 12.49 6.76 7.04
CA HIS A 244 12.37 5.51 6.31
C HIS A 244 12.72 4.33 7.21
N PRO A 245 11.82 3.34 7.34
CA PRO A 245 12.06 2.16 8.13
C PRO A 245 13.01 1.22 7.38
N THR A 246 13.66 0.33 8.10
CA THR A 246 14.52 -0.70 7.51
C THR A 246 13.72 -1.75 6.73
N SER A 247 14.41 -2.50 5.89
CA SER A 247 13.88 -3.69 5.23
C SER A 247 13.28 -4.69 6.23
N MET A 248 13.90 -4.85 7.41
CA MET A 248 13.36 -5.67 8.50
C MET A 248 11.96 -5.23 8.93
N VAL A 249 11.71 -3.92 9.10
CA VAL A 249 10.36 -3.40 9.41
C VAL A 249 9.41 -3.59 8.23
N HIS A 250 9.90 -3.42 6.99
CA HIS A 250 9.12 -3.70 5.78
C HIS A 250 8.71 -5.17 5.64
N ASP A 251 9.51 -6.13 6.11
CA ASP A 251 9.15 -7.55 6.16
C ASP A 251 7.95 -7.79 7.09
N PHE A 252 7.93 -7.13 8.27
CA PHE A 252 6.76 -7.15 9.17
C PHE A 252 5.51 -6.58 8.49
N VAL A 253 5.64 -5.47 7.75
CA VAL A 253 4.54 -4.90 6.98
C VAL A 253 4.05 -5.90 5.93
N ALA A 254 4.95 -6.50 5.15
CA ALA A 254 4.58 -7.46 4.12
C ALA A 254 3.86 -8.70 4.68
N ARG A 255 4.37 -9.23 5.80
CA ARG A 255 3.76 -10.35 6.52
C ARG A 255 2.35 -10.00 6.97
N ASP A 256 2.16 -8.84 7.58
CA ASP A 256 0.88 -8.42 8.12
C ASP A 256 -0.13 -8.07 7.00
N VAL A 257 0.33 -7.51 5.87
CA VAL A 257 -0.48 -7.33 4.65
C VAL A 257 -0.94 -8.69 4.12
N SER A 258 -0.02 -9.64 3.96
CA SER A 258 -0.32 -11.00 3.48
C SER A 258 -1.31 -11.71 4.41
N ALA A 259 -1.10 -11.62 5.72
CA ALA A 259 -2.03 -12.16 6.72
C ALA A 259 -3.42 -11.51 6.62
N PHE A 260 -3.48 -10.18 6.53
CA PHE A 260 -4.74 -9.46 6.37
C PHE A 260 -5.49 -9.91 5.12
N LEU A 261 -4.84 -9.94 3.96
CA LEU A 261 -5.45 -10.36 2.68
C LEU A 261 -5.89 -11.83 2.72
N SER A 262 -5.10 -12.71 3.34
CA SER A 262 -5.42 -14.14 3.48
C SER A 262 -6.66 -14.38 4.35
N THR A 263 -6.93 -13.53 5.33
CA THR A 263 -8.17 -13.62 6.14
C THR A 263 -9.41 -13.11 5.40
N GLN A 264 -9.25 -12.42 4.26
CA GLN A 264 -10.38 -11.96 3.46
C GLN A 264 -10.83 -13.07 2.51
N ALA A 265 -11.71 -13.94 3.02
CA ALA A 265 -12.32 -15.00 2.22
C ALA A 265 -12.97 -14.43 0.94
N PRO A 266 -12.95 -15.18 -0.18
CA PRO A 266 -13.66 -14.82 -1.40
C PRO A 266 -15.09 -14.38 -1.09
N PHE A 267 -15.64 -13.46 -1.87
CA PHE A 267 -17.02 -13.07 -1.68
C PHE A 267 -17.95 -14.28 -1.84
N ASP A 268 -18.76 -14.53 -0.83
CA ASP A 268 -19.82 -15.53 -0.84
C ASP A 268 -21.16 -14.82 -0.63
N ALA A 269 -22.05 -14.94 -1.62
CA ALA A 269 -23.34 -14.25 -1.63
C ALA A 269 -24.33 -14.79 -0.57
N VAL A 270 -23.99 -15.91 0.09
CA VAL A 270 -24.93 -16.68 0.93
C VAL A 270 -25.03 -16.15 2.37
N GLY A 271 -24.27 -15.11 2.74
CA GLY A 271 -24.22 -14.58 4.12
C GLY A 271 -25.06 -13.33 4.42
N GLU A 272 -25.68 -12.71 3.41
CA GLU A 272 -26.47 -11.48 3.56
C GLU A 272 -27.96 -11.75 3.28
N SER A 273 -28.65 -12.33 4.26
CA SER A 273 -30.12 -12.42 4.29
C SER A 273 -30.66 -12.06 5.66
#